data_AF-A0A0C3Q072-F1
#
_entry.id   AF-A0A0C3Q072-F1
#
_cell.length_a   1.000
_cell.length_b   1.000
_cell.length_c   1.000
_cell.angle_alpha   90.00
_cell.angle_beta   90.00
_cell.angle_gamma   90.00
#
_symmetry.space_group_name_H-M   'P 1'
#
loop_
_entity.id
_entity.type
_entity.pdbx_description
1 polymer ?
#
loop_
_entity_poly.entity_id
_entity_poly.type
_entity_poly.pdbx_seq_one_letter_code
_entity_poly.pdbx_strand_id
1 'polypeptide(L)'
;INLGNDRPNIKHEIARMEGTRLEPIDILRLIPNSLTPETTLEKTMFFCNSREACHAAERVLLSALPPERHREVEVFHSLRDESTKRRILNEFRKTDSKIRILICTEAAGMGCDIPDVSRVVQYGVPGSLSIWVQRAGRAARDPLLQGLATLIVERSVWES
;
A
#
# COMPACT_ATOMS: atom_id res chain seq x y z
N ILE A 1 8.08 11.53 -27.56
CA ILE A 1 7.07 11.53 -26.47
C ILE A 1 6.86 10.06 -26.11
N ASN A 2 7.36 9.62 -24.94
CA ASN A 2 7.45 8.20 -24.59
C ASN A 2 6.11 7.74 -23.98
N LEU A 3 5.18 7.29 -24.83
CA LEU A 3 3.79 6.92 -24.51
C LEU A 3 3.64 5.62 -23.69
N GLY A 4 4.74 4.97 -23.29
CA GLY A 4 4.71 3.62 -22.71
C GLY A 4 4.33 3.51 -21.22
N ASN A 5 4.18 4.63 -20.51
CA ASN A 5 3.97 4.64 -19.06
C ASN A 5 2.70 5.34 -18.59
N ASP A 6 1.88 5.85 -19.52
CA ASP A 6 0.61 6.48 -19.17
C ASP A 6 -0.42 5.39 -18.84
N ARG A 7 -0.91 5.41 -17.60
CA ARG A 7 -1.89 4.46 -17.07
C ARG A 7 -3.15 5.25 -16.72
N PRO A 8 -4.01 5.54 -17.69
CA PRO A 8 -5.17 6.43 -17.49
C PRO A 8 -6.17 5.87 -16.48
N ASN A 9 -6.09 4.57 -16.20
CA ASN A 9 -6.90 3.90 -15.20
C ASN A 9 -6.35 4.02 -13.76
N ILE A 10 -5.23 4.72 -13.55
CA ILE A 10 -4.67 4.98 -12.22
C ILE A 10 -4.81 6.48 -11.90
N LYS A 11 -5.65 6.80 -10.92
CA LYS A 11 -5.72 8.15 -10.36
C LYS A 11 -4.57 8.32 -9.36
N HIS A 12 -3.84 9.42 -9.48
CA HIS A 12 -2.79 9.79 -8.52
C HIS A 12 -3.31 10.84 -7.54
N GLU A 13 -2.99 10.68 -6.26
CA GLU A 13 -3.28 11.66 -5.22
C GLU A 13 -2.11 11.83 -4.26
N ILE A 14 -2.02 13.00 -3.64
CA ILE A 14 -1.05 13.28 -2.57
C ILE A 14 -1.87 13.52 -1.30
N ALA A 15 -1.60 12.71 -0.28
CA ALA A 15 -2.20 12.87 1.05
C ALA A 15 -1.14 13.47 1.98
N ARG A 16 -1.54 14.47 2.78
CA ARG A 16 -0.67 15.06 3.80
C ARG A 16 -0.96 14.39 5.13
N MET A 17 0.09 14.06 5.86
CA MET A 17 -0.08 13.64 7.25
C MET A 17 -0.51 14.82 8.12
N GLU A 18 -1.37 14.54 9.10
CA GLU A 18 -1.73 15.54 10.12
C GLU A 18 -0.55 15.88 11.04
N GLY A 19 0.28 14.87 11.34
CA GLY A 19 1.43 14.99 12.23
C GLY A 19 2.78 14.87 11.52
N THR A 20 3.84 14.80 12.33
CA THR A 20 5.22 14.51 11.88
C THR A 20 5.47 13.02 11.68
N ARG A 21 4.48 12.17 11.98
CA ARG A 21 4.50 10.72 11.82
C ARG A 21 3.13 10.26 11.35
N LEU A 22 3.07 9.05 10.82
CA LEU A 22 1.81 8.42 10.44
C LEU A 22 0.95 8.18 11.68
N GLU A 23 -0.25 8.74 11.68
CA GLU A 23 -1.23 8.60 12.75
C GLU A 23 -2.46 7.81 12.27
N PRO A 24 -3.28 7.25 13.17
CA PRO A 24 -4.50 6.51 12.80
C PRO A 24 -5.42 7.29 11.87
N ILE A 25 -5.53 8.61 12.05
CA ILE A 25 -6.36 9.47 11.21
C ILE A 25 -5.92 9.49 9.74
N ASP A 26 -4.61 9.39 9.49
CA ASP A 26 -4.06 9.35 8.12
C ASP A 26 -4.50 8.06 7.43
N ILE A 27 -4.45 6.92 8.15
CA ILE A 27 -4.91 5.62 7.66
C ILE A 27 -6.41 5.61 7.34
N LEU A 28 -7.23 6.13 8.24
CA LEU A 28 -8.69 6.11 8.07
C LEU A 28 -9.14 6.88 6.82
N ARG A 29 -8.44 7.96 6.48
CA ARG A 29 -8.70 8.73 5.24
C ARG A 29 -8.32 7.97 3.98
N LEU A 30 -7.24 7.20 4.03
CA LEU A 30 -6.72 6.46 2.88
C LEU A 30 -7.52 5.19 2.61
N ILE A 31 -8.15 4.64 3.64
CA ILE A 31 -8.89 3.39 3.58
C ILE A 31 -10.26 3.63 4.26
N PRO A 32 -11.17 4.39 3.64
CA PRO A 32 -12.42 4.81 4.29
C PRO A 32 -13.34 3.64 4.67
N ASN A 33 -13.25 2.52 3.94
CA ASN A 33 -14.02 1.29 4.20
C ASN A 33 -13.44 0.42 5.33
N SER A 34 -12.52 0.98 6.13
CA SER A 34 -11.78 0.25 7.17
C SER A 34 -12.56 0.06 8.47
N LEU A 35 -13.58 0.88 8.72
CA LEU A 35 -14.26 0.92 10.01
C LEU A 35 -15.50 0.03 10.10
N THR A 36 -16.16 -0.28 8.98
CA THR A 36 -17.40 -1.07 8.94
C THR A 36 -17.09 -2.53 8.62
N PRO A 37 -17.27 -3.51 9.53
CA PRO A 37 -16.93 -4.91 9.28
C PRO A 37 -17.57 -5.53 8.03
N GLU A 38 -18.71 -5.00 7.59
CA GLU A 38 -19.50 -5.48 6.46
C GLU A 38 -18.89 -5.09 5.11
N THR A 39 -18.06 -4.06 5.06
CA THR A 39 -17.41 -3.61 3.83
C THR A 39 -16.13 -4.37 3.57
N THR A 40 -15.94 -4.92 2.38
CA THR A 40 -14.67 -5.56 2.06
C THR A 40 -13.59 -4.49 1.84
N LEU A 41 -12.44 -4.61 2.51
CA LEU A 41 -11.31 -3.71 2.29
C LEU A 41 -10.78 -3.85 0.86
N GLU A 42 -10.47 -2.74 0.20
CA GLU A 42 -9.81 -2.80 -1.10
C GLU A 42 -8.43 -3.44 -1.00
N LYS A 43 -8.05 -4.19 -2.03
CA LYS A 43 -6.75 -4.86 -2.06
C LYS A 43 -5.66 -3.82 -2.27
N THR A 44 -4.86 -3.62 -1.23
CA THR A 44 -3.96 -2.48 -1.09
C THR A 44 -2.52 -2.94 -0.93
N MET A 45 -1.60 -2.37 -1.72
CA MET A 45 -0.17 -2.43 -1.45
C MET A 45 0.27 -1.15 -0.74
N PHE A 46 0.79 -1.29 0.48
CA PHE A 46 1.26 -0.17 1.29
C PHE A 46 2.79 -0.18 1.33
N PHE A 47 3.42 0.67 0.52
CA PHE A 47 4.87 0.75 0.42
C PHE A 47 5.47 1.65 1.49
N CYS A 48 6.59 1.22 2.05
CA CYS A 48 7.41 2.01 2.95
C CYS A 48 8.87 2.03 2.46
N ASN A 49 9.60 3.07 2.86
CA ASN A 49 11.01 3.23 2.47
C ASN A 49 11.99 2.39 3.29
N SER A 50 11.57 1.90 4.46
CA SER A 50 12.38 1.03 5.31
C SER A 50 11.54 -0.04 5.99
N ARG A 51 12.20 -1.03 6.58
CA ARG A 51 11.53 -2.12 7.31
C ARG A 51 10.92 -1.59 8.60
N GLU A 52 11.62 -0.68 9.26
CA GLU A 52 11.19 0.00 10.47
C GLU A 52 9.91 0.80 10.19
N ALA A 53 9.85 1.46 9.03
CA ALA A 53 8.65 2.15 8.57
C ALA A 53 7.49 1.18 8.26
N CYS A 54 7.75 -0.02 7.71
CA CYS A 54 6.70 -1.04 7.55
C CYS A 54 6.09 -1.44 8.90
N HIS A 55 6.91 -1.74 9.90
CA HIS A 55 6.44 -2.13 11.23
C HIS A 55 5.77 -0.97 11.96
N ALA A 56 6.21 0.27 11.75
CA ALA A 56 5.53 1.45 12.26
C ALA A 56 4.15 1.62 11.62
N ALA A 57 4.06 1.49 10.29
CA ALA A 57 2.79 1.56 9.56
C ALA A 57 1.84 0.43 9.98
N GLU A 58 2.33 -0.79 10.18
CA GLU A 58 1.54 -1.92 10.68
C GLU A 58 0.91 -1.60 12.04
N ARG A 59 1.71 -1.12 13.01
CA ARG A 59 1.18 -0.75 14.33
C ARG A 59 0.07 0.30 14.23
N VAL A 60 0.27 1.33 13.42
CA VAL A 60 -0.71 2.41 13.23
C VAL A 60 -1.97 1.86 12.55
N LEU A 61 -1.83 1.07 11.48
CA LEU A 61 -2.92 0.40 10.79
C LEU A 61 -3.74 -0.45 11.75
N LEU A 62 -3.11 -1.35 12.51
CA LEU A 62 -3.81 -2.21 13.46
C LEU A 62 -4.49 -1.43 14.59
N SER A 63 -3.92 -0.30 15.02
CA SER A 63 -4.56 0.56 16.02
C SER A 63 -5.80 1.31 15.50
N ALA A 64 -5.87 1.55 14.18
CA ALA A 64 -6.98 2.20 13.52
C ALA A 64 -8.10 1.22 13.11
N LEU A 65 -7.76 -0.07 12.94
CA LEU A 65 -8.65 -1.10 12.47
C LEU A 65 -9.37 -1.83 13.62
N PRO A 66 -10.64 -2.23 13.43
CA PRO A 66 -11.30 -3.21 14.29
C PRO A 66 -10.46 -4.50 14.42
N PRO A 67 -10.39 -5.12 15.61
CA PRO A 67 -9.59 -6.33 15.86
C PRO A 67 -9.84 -7.48 14.88
N GLU A 68 -11.07 -7.62 14.41
CA GLU A 68 -11.49 -8.68 13.48
C GLU A 68 -10.80 -8.59 12.12
N ARG A 69 -10.32 -7.39 11.77
CA ARG A 69 -9.62 -7.08 10.51
C ARG A 69 -8.11 -7.21 10.63
N HIS A 70 -7.54 -7.42 11.82
CA HIS A 70 -6.08 -7.49 11.99
C HIS A 70 -5.45 -8.58 11.12
N ARG A 71 -6.17 -9.69 10.91
CA ARG A 71 -5.78 -10.79 10.03
C ARG A 71 -5.75 -10.43 8.53
N GLU A 72 -6.31 -9.29 8.14
CA GLU A 72 -6.32 -8.80 6.76
C GLU A 72 -5.05 -8.03 6.40
N VAL A 73 -4.15 -7.79 7.37
CA VAL A 73 -2.92 -7.02 7.22
C VAL A 73 -1.71 -7.93 7.41
N GLU A 74 -0.76 -7.90 6.48
CA GLU A 74 0.50 -8.65 6.58
C GLU A 74 1.70 -7.78 6.16
N VAL A 75 2.84 -7.94 6.84
CA VAL A 75 4.11 -7.25 6.52
C VAL A 75 5.05 -8.16 5.75
N PHE A 76 5.44 -7.72 4.56
CA PHE A 76 6.37 -8.40 3.67
C PHE A 76 7.66 -7.60 3.48
N HIS A 77 8.79 -8.16 3.91
CA HIS A 77 10.12 -7.61 3.65
C HIS A 77 11.18 -8.72 3.57
N SER A 78 12.38 -8.39 3.08
CA SER A 78 13.46 -9.35 2.81
C SER A 78 13.83 -10.28 3.96
N LEU A 79 13.81 -9.79 5.21
CA LEU A 79 14.16 -10.57 6.41
C LEU A 79 13.04 -11.48 6.97
N ARG A 80 11.93 -11.66 6.24
CA ARG A 80 10.96 -12.72 6.56
C ARG A 80 11.46 -14.04 5.97
N ASP A 81 11.23 -15.15 6.66
CA ASP A 81 11.59 -16.48 6.17
C ASP A 81 10.96 -16.77 4.80
N GLU A 82 11.65 -17.53 3.95
CA GLU A 82 11.18 -17.84 2.58
C GLU A 82 9.81 -18.54 2.58
N SER A 83 9.55 -19.42 3.54
CA SER A 83 8.27 -20.10 3.70
C SER A 83 7.14 -19.11 4.00
N THR A 84 7.40 -18.16 4.90
CA THR A 84 6.46 -17.08 5.26
C THR A 84 6.22 -16.14 4.09
N LYS A 85 7.28 -15.72 3.39
CA LYS A 85 7.16 -14.90 2.18
C LYS A 85 6.31 -15.59 1.12
N ARG A 86 6.56 -16.88 0.87
CA ARG A 86 5.78 -17.67 -0.08
C ARG A 86 4.31 -17.79 0.32
N ARG A 87 4.03 -18.05 1.60
CA ARG A 87 2.66 -18.11 2.15
C ARG A 87 1.92 -16.81 1.92
N ILE A 88 2.50 -15.68 2.36
CA ILE A 88 1.89 -14.36 2.26
C ILE A 88 1.62 -14.01 0.80
N LEU A 89 2.59 -14.20 -0.10
CA LEU A 89 2.41 -13.88 -1.52
C LEU A 89 1.39 -14.79 -2.21
N ASN A 90 1.39 -16.09 -1.90
CA ASN A 90 0.42 -17.01 -2.48
C ASN A 90 -1.00 -16.69 -2.02
N GLU A 91 -1.19 -16.32 -0.76
CA GLU A 91 -2.49 -15.89 -0.25
C GLU A 91 -2.89 -14.54 -0.85
N PHE A 92 -1.97 -13.56 -0.87
CA PHE A 92 -2.27 -12.23 -1.40
C PHE A 92 -2.53 -12.23 -2.91
N ARG A 93 -2.04 -13.21 -3.69
CA ARG A 93 -2.35 -13.30 -5.13
C ARG A 93 -3.79 -13.74 -5.45
N LYS A 94 -4.51 -14.34 -4.50
CA LYS A 94 -5.87 -14.84 -4.74
C LYS A 94 -6.84 -13.67 -4.91
N THR A 95 -7.83 -13.82 -5.79
CA THR A 95 -8.89 -12.82 -5.98
C THR A 95 -9.80 -12.71 -4.74
N ASP A 96 -10.01 -13.82 -4.04
CA ASP A 96 -10.76 -13.92 -2.78
C ASP A 96 -9.88 -13.83 -1.52
N SER A 97 -8.67 -13.26 -1.67
CA SER A 97 -7.65 -13.21 -0.61
C SER A 97 -8.21 -12.67 0.71
N LYS A 98 -7.82 -13.34 1.80
CA LYS A 98 -8.07 -12.86 3.15
C LYS A 98 -7.10 -11.76 3.56
N ILE A 99 -5.95 -11.66 2.91
CA ILE A 99 -5.03 -10.53 3.09
C ILE A 99 -5.51 -9.41 2.17
N ARG A 100 -5.89 -8.27 2.74
CA ARG A 100 -6.37 -7.10 2.02
C ARG A 100 -5.32 -6.00 1.94
N ILE A 101 -4.43 -5.91 2.92
CA ILE A 101 -3.36 -4.90 2.95
C ILE A 101 -2.01 -5.61 3.08
N LEU A 102 -1.15 -5.43 2.08
CA LEU A 102 0.23 -5.91 2.10
C LEU A 102 1.19 -4.74 2.31
N ILE A 103 1.81 -4.67 3.48
CA ILE A 103 2.80 -3.63 3.82
C ILE A 103 4.18 -4.11 3.39
N CYS A 104 4.91 -3.34 2.58
CA CYS A 104 6.16 -3.82 2.00
C CYS A 104 7.21 -2.75 1.68
N THR A 105 8.47 -3.18 1.51
CA THR A 105 9.56 -2.36 0.96
C THR A 105 9.86 -2.73 -0.50
N GLU A 106 10.73 -1.96 -1.18
CA GLU A 106 11.29 -2.27 -2.52
C GLU A 106 11.75 -3.72 -2.67
N ALA A 107 12.36 -4.29 -1.61
CA ALA A 107 12.91 -5.64 -1.63
C ALA A 107 11.82 -6.74 -1.80
N ALA A 108 10.55 -6.35 -1.79
CA ALA A 108 9.41 -7.19 -2.13
C ALA A 108 9.02 -7.16 -3.62
N GLY A 109 9.54 -6.20 -4.38
CA GLY A 109 8.98 -5.75 -5.64
C GLY A 109 9.39 -6.55 -6.88
N MET A 110 10.45 -7.35 -6.84
CA MET A 110 10.89 -8.13 -8.00
C MET A 110 10.15 -9.48 -8.05
N GLY A 111 8.89 -9.49 -8.50
CA GLY A 111 8.18 -10.74 -8.86
C GLY A 111 6.73 -10.89 -8.38
N CYS A 112 6.18 -9.91 -7.68
CA CYS A 112 4.78 -9.93 -7.27
C CYS A 112 3.90 -9.36 -8.40
N ASP A 113 3.65 -10.17 -9.42
CA ASP A 113 2.54 -9.92 -10.34
C ASP A 113 1.23 -10.23 -9.61
N ILE A 114 0.48 -9.18 -9.27
CA ILE A 114 -0.80 -9.26 -8.56
C ILE A 114 -1.78 -8.38 -9.36
N PRO A 115 -2.66 -8.98 -10.17
CA PRO A 115 -3.42 -8.25 -11.17
C PRO A 115 -4.54 -7.38 -10.59
N ASP A 116 -5.01 -7.69 -9.38
CA ASP A 116 -6.23 -7.17 -8.77
C ASP A 116 -5.98 -6.20 -7.60
N VAL A 117 -4.80 -5.58 -7.53
CA VAL A 117 -4.53 -4.49 -6.58
C VAL A 117 -5.30 -3.25 -7.03
N SER A 118 -6.24 -2.77 -6.23
CA SER A 118 -7.03 -1.57 -6.51
C SER A 118 -6.36 -0.31 -5.97
N ARG A 119 -5.51 -0.44 -4.94
CA ARG A 119 -4.91 0.70 -4.27
C ARG A 119 -3.42 0.50 -4.04
N VAL A 120 -2.64 1.54 -4.32
CA VAL A 120 -1.24 1.64 -3.93
C VAL A 120 -1.09 2.84 -3.04
N VAL A 121 -0.48 2.65 -1.88
CA VAL A 121 -0.14 3.71 -0.94
C VAL A 121 1.36 3.75 -0.77
N GLN A 122 1.95 4.94 -0.82
CA GLN A 122 3.36 5.17 -0.54
C GLN A 122 3.48 6.01 0.73
N TYR A 123 4.07 5.45 1.78
CA TYR A 123 4.38 6.17 3.01
C TYR A 123 5.78 6.80 2.96
N GLY A 124 5.80 8.14 2.97
CA GLY A 124 7.00 8.96 2.87
C GLY A 124 7.48 9.10 1.42
N VAL A 125 8.24 10.16 1.14
CA VAL A 125 8.78 10.42 -0.21
C VAL A 125 9.77 9.31 -0.59
N PRO A 126 9.57 8.57 -1.69
CA PRO A 126 10.54 7.57 -2.12
C PRO A 126 11.83 8.24 -2.62
N GLY A 127 12.92 7.49 -2.69
CA GLY A 127 14.23 8.03 -3.10
C GLY A 127 14.28 8.63 -4.51
N SER A 128 13.26 8.40 -5.35
CA SER A 128 13.06 9.10 -6.61
C SER A 128 11.60 9.05 -7.07
N LEU A 129 11.22 9.97 -7.97
CA LEU A 129 9.91 9.93 -8.64
C LEU A 129 9.74 8.67 -9.49
N SER A 130 10.81 8.17 -10.11
CA SER A 130 10.77 6.93 -10.90
C SER A 130 10.35 5.73 -10.05
N ILE A 131 10.82 5.66 -8.81
CA ILE A 131 10.39 4.64 -7.84
C ILE A 131 8.90 4.79 -7.54
N TRP A 132 8.41 6.01 -7.30
CA TRP A 132 6.98 6.25 -7.10
C TRP A 132 6.15 5.74 -8.29
N VAL A 133 6.52 6.14 -9.51
CA VAL A 133 5.81 5.75 -10.74
C VAL A 133 5.77 4.22 -10.92
N GLN A 134 6.88 3.53 -10.64
CA GLN A 134 6.93 2.07 -10.68
C GLN A 134 6.04 1.41 -9.62
N ARG A 135 5.97 1.97 -8.40
CA ARG A 135 5.09 1.49 -7.33
C ARG A 135 3.63 1.73 -7.68
N ALA A 136 3.29 2.94 -8.11
CA ALA A 136 1.94 3.32 -8.51
C ALA A 136 1.41 2.44 -9.64
N GLY A 137 2.25 2.08 -10.62
CA GLY A 137 1.91 1.16 -11.71
C GLY A 137 1.56 -0.28 -11.28
N ARG A 138 1.64 -0.61 -9.98
CA ARG A 138 1.12 -1.87 -9.45
C ARG A 138 -0.36 -1.84 -9.12
N ALA A 139 -0.96 -0.64 -9.04
CA ALA A 139 -2.41 -0.51 -8.98
C ALA A 139 -3.02 -0.79 -10.35
N ALA A 140 -4.23 -1.35 -10.35
CA ALA A 140 -5.08 -1.56 -11.52
C ALA A 140 -4.31 -2.06 -12.75
N ARG A 141 -3.59 -3.17 -12.56
CA ARG A 141 -2.87 -3.79 -13.67
C ARG A 141 -3.83 -4.32 -14.73
N ASP A 142 -5.01 -4.76 -14.31
CA ASP A 142 -6.16 -4.97 -15.21
C ASP A 142 -6.68 -3.61 -15.71
N PRO A 143 -6.68 -3.34 -17.04
CA PRO A 143 -7.19 -2.10 -17.62
C PRO A 143 -8.67 -1.82 -17.32
N LEU A 144 -9.45 -2.85 -16.94
CA LEU A 144 -10.86 -2.71 -16.56
C LEU A 144 -11.03 -2.20 -15.12
N LEU A 145 -9.98 -2.25 -14.30
CA LEU A 145 -10.01 -1.73 -12.94
C LEU A 145 -9.60 -0.26 -12.91
N GLN A 146 -10.23 0.51 -12.04
CA GLN A 146 -9.72 1.82 -11.64
C GLN A 146 -8.85 1.66 -10.40
N GLY A 147 -7.63 2.19 -10.48
CA GLY A 147 -6.65 2.18 -9.42
C GLY A 147 -6.52 3.54 -8.76
N LEU A 148 -6.23 3.56 -7.47
CA LEU A 148 -5.86 4.77 -6.75
C LEU A 148 -4.45 4.64 -6.19
N ALA A 149 -3.57 5.55 -6.57
CA ALA A 149 -2.19 5.64 -6.12
C ALA A 149 -2.01 6.89 -5.26
N THR A 150 -1.85 6.69 -3.95
CA THR A 150 -1.70 7.76 -2.97
C THR A 150 -0.25 7.88 -2.49
N LEU A 151 0.36 9.06 -2.63
CA LEU A 151 1.62 9.40 -1.98
C LEU A 151 1.36 10.16 -0.69
N ILE A 152 1.68 9.55 0.45
CA ILE A 152 1.59 10.19 1.77
C ILE A 152 2.90 10.92 2.05
N VAL A 153 2.82 12.22 2.32
CA VAL A 153 3.96 13.07 2.64
C VAL A 153 3.82 13.69 4.02
N GLU A 154 4.96 13.85 4.71
CA GLU A 154 5.01 14.66 5.92
C GLU A 154 4.66 16.11 5.60
N ARG A 155 3.98 16.78 6.53
CA ARG A 155 3.59 18.18 6.38
C ARG A 155 4.78 19.09 6.09
N SER A 156 5.92 18.83 6.72
CA SER A 156 7.18 19.57 6.58
C SER A 156 7.72 19.59 5.15
N VAL A 157 7.47 18.56 4.34
CA VAL A 157 7.94 18.45 2.95
C VAL A 157 7.26 19.49 2.04
N TRP A 158 6.09 19.99 2.42
CA TRP A 158 5.35 21.00 1.65
C TRP A 158 5.70 22.44 2.01
N GLU A 159 6.26 22.66 3.21
CA GLU A 159 6.57 23.99 3.75
C GLU A 159 8.04 24.41 3.49
N SER A 160 8.77 23.65 2.66
CA SER A 160 10.17 23.87 2.28
C SER A 160 10.33 24.64 0.96
#